data_AF-A0A3D6DV50-F1
#
_entry.id   AF-A0A3D6DV50-F1
#
_cell.length_a   1.000
_cell.length_b   1.000
_cell.length_c   1.000
_cell.angle_alpha   90.00
_cell.angle_beta   90.00
_cell.angle_gamma   90.00
#
_symmetry.space_group_name_H-M   'P 1'
#
loop_
_entity.id
_entity.type
_entity.pdbx_description
1 polymer ?
#
loop_
_entity_poly.entity_id
_entity_poly.type
_entity_poly.pdbx_seq_one_letter_code
_entity_poly.pdbx_strand_id
1 'polypeptide(L)'
;MVGLGWIAGANFFGQVITWGITIVVMRILSPADYGLLAMATVFVAFLSLMSTAGLGPAIVQAREIDEDKLRQLLGLIIIINVALFLLLFIAAPFIAVFFEEPRLVDIIRVISSQFVISSLAVIPESLLARELKFKTRALVDLLSNILGGFLTLWLAVSGYGVWSLVVGTIVSVTGKTVGLNLAAPYLRWPSFSLRGTGHLVAFGGKITAGRILWFFYSQADMFIAGKLLGKESLGFYSVAMHLASLPVQKISGILNQVAFPAFAQIQHDPSMIARQFSKAIRILSFFSFPVLWGISSIAP
;
A
#
# COMPACT_ATOMS: atom_id res chain seq x y z
N MET A 1 -20.59 15.42 -9.56
CA MET A 1 -20.67 15.46 -8.08
C MET A 1 -21.40 14.26 -7.48
N VAL A 2 -22.52 13.78 -8.04
CA VAL A 2 -23.28 12.61 -7.54
C VAL A 2 -22.43 11.31 -7.47
N GLY A 3 -21.52 11.09 -8.42
CA GLY A 3 -20.64 9.91 -8.42
C GLY A 3 -19.56 9.91 -7.31
N LEU A 4 -19.11 11.09 -6.87
CA LEU A 4 -18.10 11.22 -5.80
C LEU A 4 -18.70 10.94 -4.42
N GLY A 5 -19.91 11.44 -4.15
CA GLY A 5 -20.64 11.16 -2.90
C GLY A 5 -20.98 9.67 -2.74
N TRP A 6 -21.35 8.99 -3.83
CA TRP A 6 -21.57 7.54 -3.83
C TRP A 6 -20.31 6.75 -3.48
N ILE A 7 -19.16 7.12 -4.07
CA ILE A 7 -17.88 6.45 -3.81
C ILE A 7 -17.43 6.69 -2.37
N ALA A 8 -17.54 7.92 -1.88
CA ALA A 8 -17.22 8.25 -0.50
C ALA A 8 -18.10 7.44 0.48
N GLY A 9 -19.41 7.34 0.21
CA GLY A 9 -20.35 6.54 1.01
C GLY A 9 -20.03 5.04 0.97
N ALA A 10 -19.75 4.47 -0.21
CA ALA A 10 -19.40 3.06 -0.35
C ALA A 10 -18.08 2.71 0.35
N ASN A 11 -17.06 3.56 0.20
CA ASN A 11 -15.78 3.40 0.90
C ASN A 11 -15.95 3.50 2.41
N PHE A 12 -16.74 4.47 2.90
CA PHE A 12 -17.03 4.60 4.32
C PHE A 12 -17.74 3.36 4.87
N PHE A 13 -18.77 2.89 4.18
CA PHE A 13 -19.53 1.71 4.60
C PHE A 13 -18.65 0.45 4.65
N GLY A 14 -17.85 0.18 3.62
CA GLY A 14 -16.96 -0.98 3.66
C GLY A 14 -15.80 -0.83 4.65
N GLN A 15 -15.38 0.41 4.98
CA GLN A 15 -14.44 0.66 6.07
C GLN A 15 -15.04 0.27 7.43
N VAL A 16 -16.31 0.61 7.67
CA VAL A 16 -17.03 0.21 8.89
C VAL A 16 -17.12 -1.31 8.99
N ILE A 17 -17.44 -2.01 7.89
CA ILE A 17 -17.46 -3.48 7.86
C ILE A 17 -16.07 -4.04 8.21
N THR A 18 -15.02 -3.53 7.56
CA THR A 18 -13.65 -4.00 7.78
C THR A 18 -13.23 -3.79 9.23
N TRP A 19 -13.54 -2.64 9.82
CA TRP A 19 -13.27 -2.37 11.23
C TRP A 19 -14.06 -3.29 12.16
N GLY A 20 -15.33 -3.54 11.88
CA GLY A 20 -16.13 -4.50 12.64
C GLY A 20 -15.49 -5.88 12.64
N ILE A 21 -15.07 -6.36 11.47
CA ILE A 21 -14.32 -7.62 11.32
C ILE A 21 -13.04 -7.58 12.15
N THR A 22 -12.20 -6.54 12.01
CA THR A 22 -10.93 -6.43 12.74
C THR A 22 -11.15 -6.44 14.25
N ILE A 23 -12.14 -5.72 14.77
CA ILE A 23 -12.45 -5.68 16.21
C ILE A 23 -12.85 -7.07 16.73
N VAL A 24 -13.68 -7.80 15.98
CA VAL A 24 -14.09 -9.15 16.37
C VAL A 24 -12.90 -10.10 16.33
N VAL A 25 -12.11 -10.07 15.25
CA VAL A 25 -10.91 -10.92 15.10
C VAL A 25 -9.88 -10.63 16.18
N MET A 26 -9.67 -9.35 16.56
CA MET A 26 -8.76 -8.97 17.66
C MET A 26 -9.20 -9.50 19.02
N ARG A 27 -10.49 -9.77 19.23
CA ARG A 27 -10.98 -10.40 20.48
C ARG A 27 -10.81 -11.92 20.48
N ILE A 28 -10.73 -12.54 19.30
CA ILE A 28 -10.60 -13.98 19.15
C ILE A 28 -9.12 -14.40 19.13
N LEU A 29 -8.29 -13.67 18.39
CA LEU A 29 -6.88 -13.96 18.23
C LEU A 29 -6.05 -13.44 19.39
N SER A 30 -4.92 -14.10 19.65
CA SER A 30 -3.98 -13.66 20.66
C SER A 30 -3.12 -12.48 20.16
N PRO A 31 -2.60 -11.62 21.05
CA PRO A 31 -1.60 -10.61 20.68
C PRO A 31 -0.36 -11.21 20.01
N ALA A 32 -0.01 -12.46 20.33
CA ALA A 32 1.10 -13.18 19.72
C ALA A 32 0.88 -13.46 18.22
N ASP A 33 -0.35 -13.79 17.81
CA ASP A 33 -0.67 -14.02 16.39
C ASP A 33 -0.53 -12.75 15.55
N TYR A 34 -0.93 -11.59 16.11
CA TYR A 34 -0.70 -10.30 15.48
C TYR A 34 0.79 -9.93 15.45
N GLY A 35 1.54 -10.26 16.51
CA GLY A 35 3.00 -10.10 16.55
C GLY A 35 3.70 -10.86 15.43
N LEU A 36 3.34 -12.13 15.21
CA LEU A 36 3.86 -12.95 14.11
C LEU A 36 3.58 -12.34 12.74
N LEU A 37 2.34 -11.90 12.51
CA LEU A 37 2.00 -11.25 11.25
C LEU A 37 2.78 -9.94 11.06
N ALA A 38 2.91 -9.13 12.11
CA ALA A 38 3.66 -7.88 12.06
C ALA A 38 5.14 -8.10 11.70
N MET A 39 5.78 -9.09 12.34
CA MET A 39 7.15 -9.50 12.03
C MET A 39 7.32 -9.90 10.56
N ALA A 40 6.41 -10.71 10.02
CA ALA A 40 6.44 -11.12 8.62
C ALA A 40 6.18 -9.96 7.64
N THR A 41 5.20 -9.12 7.95
CA THR A 41 4.73 -8.06 7.04
C THR A 41 5.69 -6.88 6.92
N VAL A 42 6.58 -6.65 7.90
CA VAL A 42 7.63 -5.61 7.79
C VAL A 42 8.52 -5.81 6.56
N PHE A 43 9.01 -7.03 6.33
CA PHE A 43 9.87 -7.32 5.18
C PHE A 43 9.10 -7.25 3.87
N VAL A 44 7.86 -7.71 3.91
CA VAL A 44 6.95 -7.67 2.76
C VAL A 44 6.64 -6.22 2.38
N ALA A 45 6.38 -5.35 3.35
CA ALA A 45 6.15 -3.93 3.12
C ALA A 45 7.39 -3.27 2.50
N PHE A 46 8.59 -3.57 3.00
CA PHE A 46 9.83 -3.07 2.43
C PHE A 46 10.00 -3.48 0.96
N LEU A 47 9.86 -4.78 0.64
CA LEU A 47 9.99 -5.25 -0.74
C LEU A 47 8.84 -4.81 -1.66
N SER A 48 7.66 -4.50 -1.11
CA SER A 48 6.53 -3.96 -1.88
C SER A 48 6.84 -2.60 -2.52
N LEU A 49 7.79 -1.84 -1.95
CA LEU A 49 8.28 -0.60 -2.56
C LEU A 49 8.90 -0.85 -3.94
N MET A 50 9.48 -2.03 -4.14
CA MET A 50 10.17 -2.47 -5.35
C MET A 50 9.27 -3.27 -6.29
N SER A 51 8.22 -3.93 -5.76
CA SER A 51 7.30 -4.82 -6.48
C SER A 51 6.74 -4.25 -7.79
N THR A 52 6.35 -2.97 -7.79
CA THR A 52 5.79 -2.35 -9.00
C THR A 52 6.85 -1.74 -9.92
N ALA A 53 8.10 -1.68 -9.48
CA ALA A 53 9.25 -1.08 -10.17
C ALA A 53 8.96 0.30 -10.81
N GLY A 54 8.00 1.06 -10.25
CA GLY A 54 7.52 2.32 -10.82
C GLY A 54 6.88 2.20 -12.20
N LEU A 55 6.64 0.99 -12.70
CA LEU A 55 6.12 0.72 -14.03
C LEU A 55 4.63 1.06 -14.16
N GLY A 56 3.87 0.95 -13.07
CA GLY A 56 2.47 1.39 -13.07
C GLY A 56 2.31 2.88 -13.42
N PRO A 57 2.96 3.80 -12.66
CA PRO A 57 3.01 5.21 -13.02
C PRO A 57 3.58 5.48 -14.42
N ALA A 58 4.58 4.70 -14.87
CA ALA A 58 5.14 4.82 -16.22
C ALA A 58 4.09 4.58 -17.30
N ILE A 59 3.24 3.55 -17.11
CA ILE A 59 2.13 3.21 -18.03
C ILE A 59 1.08 4.31 -18.06
N VAL A 60 0.74 4.87 -16.88
CA VAL A 60 -0.25 5.94 -16.78
C VAL A 60 0.23 7.24 -17.45
N GLN A 61 1.52 7.57 -17.34
CA GLN A 61 2.09 8.79 -17.90
C GLN A 61 2.31 8.71 -19.42
N ALA A 62 2.56 7.52 -19.96
CA ALA A 62 2.89 7.36 -21.36
C ALA A 62 1.74 7.77 -22.28
N ARG A 63 2.01 8.67 -23.24
CA ARG A 63 1.02 9.17 -24.21
C ARG A 63 0.49 8.07 -25.12
N GLU A 64 1.39 7.23 -25.64
CA GLU A 64 1.09 6.10 -26.50
C GLU A 64 1.85 4.87 -26.01
N ILE A 65 1.13 3.76 -25.86
CA ILE A 65 1.69 2.47 -25.50
C ILE A 65 1.06 1.45 -26.46
N ASP A 66 1.91 0.75 -27.18
CA ASP A 66 1.52 -0.38 -28.00
C ASP A 66 1.35 -1.64 -27.13
N GLU A 67 0.64 -2.63 -27.68
CA GLU A 67 0.39 -3.90 -26.98
C GLU A 67 1.69 -4.65 -26.68
N ASP A 68 2.68 -4.56 -27.57
CA ASP A 68 3.97 -5.20 -27.39
C ASP A 68 4.71 -4.65 -26.17
N LYS A 69 4.77 -3.32 -25.97
CA LYS A 69 5.36 -2.74 -24.75
C LYS A 69 4.61 -3.18 -23.51
N LEU A 70 3.28 -3.26 -23.51
CA LEU A 70 2.55 -3.78 -22.35
C LEU A 70 2.93 -5.23 -22.02
N ARG A 71 3.09 -6.09 -23.04
CA ARG A 71 3.52 -7.48 -22.84
C ARG A 71 4.94 -7.56 -22.30
N GLN A 72 5.84 -6.70 -22.78
CA GLN A 72 7.21 -6.59 -22.28
C GLN A 72 7.25 -6.11 -20.83
N LEU A 73 6.45 -5.09 -20.50
CA LEU A 73 6.32 -4.59 -19.13
C LEU A 73 5.72 -5.65 -18.19
N LEU A 74 4.71 -6.39 -18.64
CA LEU A 74 4.16 -7.52 -17.88
C LEU A 74 5.24 -8.57 -17.58
N GLY A 75 6.05 -8.95 -18.57
CA GLY A 75 7.16 -9.89 -18.38
C GLY A 75 8.18 -9.39 -17.37
N LEU A 76 8.55 -8.10 -17.43
CA LEU A 76 9.46 -7.48 -16.47
C LEU A 76 8.88 -7.44 -15.05
N ILE A 77 7.61 -7.05 -14.90
CA ILE A 77 6.91 -7.02 -13.60
C ILE A 77 6.85 -8.43 -12.99
N ILE A 78 6.55 -9.45 -13.80
CA ILE A 78 6.53 -10.85 -13.34
C ILE A 78 7.93 -11.26 -12.88
N ILE A 79 8.99 -11.01 -13.65
CA ILE A 79 10.37 -11.34 -13.27
C ILE A 79 10.73 -10.68 -11.93
N ILE A 80 10.47 -9.39 -11.79
CA ILE A 80 10.79 -8.64 -10.56
C ILE A 80 10.04 -9.24 -9.37
N ASN A 81 8.73 -9.48 -9.49
CA ASN A 81 7.94 -10.00 -8.37
C ASN A 81 8.26 -11.45 -8.03
N VAL A 82 8.58 -12.29 -9.02
CA VAL A 82 9.07 -13.65 -8.78
C VAL A 82 10.43 -13.62 -8.09
N ALA A 83 11.33 -12.72 -8.48
CA ALA A 83 12.61 -12.54 -7.80
C ALA A 83 12.42 -12.11 -6.33
N LEU A 84 11.51 -11.16 -6.06
CA LEU A 84 11.17 -10.73 -4.69
C LEU A 84 10.53 -11.86 -3.87
N PHE A 85 9.64 -12.65 -4.49
CA PHE A 85 9.06 -13.85 -3.88
C PHE A 85 10.15 -14.84 -3.46
N LEU A 86 11.03 -15.23 -4.40
CA LEU A 86 12.12 -16.17 -4.16
C LEU A 86 13.09 -15.63 -3.10
N LEU A 87 13.42 -14.34 -3.16
CA LEU A 87 14.28 -13.69 -2.17
C LEU A 87 13.73 -13.86 -0.76
N LEU A 88 12.44 -13.55 -0.53
CA LEU A 88 11.81 -13.74 0.78
C LEU A 88 11.65 -15.20 1.15
N PHE A 89 11.29 -16.06 0.19
CA PHE A 89 11.10 -17.49 0.42
C PHE A 89 12.39 -18.15 0.92
N ILE A 90 13.54 -17.77 0.33
CA ILE A 90 14.87 -18.23 0.72
C ILE A 90 15.34 -17.54 2.00
N ALA A 91 15.03 -16.25 2.18
CA ALA A 91 15.40 -15.50 3.39
C ALA A 91 14.58 -15.90 4.64
N ALA A 92 13.43 -16.54 4.48
CA ALA A 92 12.50 -16.85 5.56
C ALA A 92 13.14 -17.58 6.77
N PRO A 93 13.99 -18.62 6.61
CA PRO A 93 14.69 -19.26 7.72
C PRO A 93 15.61 -18.31 8.49
N PHE A 94 16.34 -17.44 7.78
CA PHE A 94 17.23 -16.46 8.40
C PHE A 94 16.45 -15.42 9.20
N ILE A 95 15.30 -14.97 8.67
CA ILE A 95 14.41 -14.05 9.37
C ILE A 95 13.81 -14.72 10.62
N ALA A 96 13.39 -15.98 10.52
CA ALA A 96 12.87 -16.73 11.67
C ALA A 96 13.91 -16.90 12.78
N VAL A 97 15.18 -17.16 12.43
CA VAL A 97 16.28 -17.21 13.39
C VAL A 97 16.53 -15.83 14.02
N PHE A 98 16.47 -14.75 13.23
CA PHE A 98 16.67 -13.39 13.75
C PHE A 98 15.62 -12.97 14.78
N PHE A 99 14.37 -13.41 14.62
CA PHE A 99 13.28 -13.15 15.58
C PHE A 99 13.11 -14.25 16.63
N GLU A 100 13.95 -15.28 16.62
CA GLU A 100 13.85 -16.46 17.51
C GLU A 100 12.47 -17.16 17.44
N GLU A 101 11.84 -17.17 16.26
CA GLU A 101 10.46 -17.62 16.08
C GLU A 101 10.31 -18.52 14.84
N PRO A 102 10.36 -19.86 15.01
CA PRO A 102 10.33 -20.82 13.91
C PRO A 102 9.06 -20.76 13.05
N ARG A 103 7.91 -20.35 13.62
CA ARG A 103 6.64 -20.26 12.89
C ARG A 103 6.70 -19.23 11.74
N LEU A 104 7.62 -18.27 11.81
CA LEU A 104 7.79 -17.25 10.78
C LEU A 104 8.20 -17.82 9.42
N VAL A 105 8.88 -18.97 9.38
CA VAL A 105 9.35 -19.55 8.11
C VAL A 105 8.18 -19.78 7.16
N ASP A 106 7.15 -20.48 7.62
CA ASP A 106 6.00 -20.83 6.79
C ASP A 106 5.12 -19.61 6.52
N ILE A 107 4.95 -18.72 7.50
CA ILE A 107 4.19 -17.48 7.34
C ILE A 107 4.80 -16.60 6.24
N ILE A 108 6.12 -16.37 6.28
CA ILE A 108 6.81 -15.53 5.30
C ILE A 108 6.75 -16.17 3.91
N ARG A 109 6.94 -17.48 3.81
CA ARG A 109 6.86 -18.22 2.53
C ARG A 109 5.48 -18.14 1.89
N VAL A 110 4.42 -18.23 2.69
CA VAL A 110 3.05 -18.13 2.18
C VAL A 110 2.70 -16.68 1.84
N ILE A 111 3.00 -15.71 2.72
CA ILE A 111 2.72 -14.29 2.45
C ILE A 111 3.49 -13.80 1.23
N SER A 112 4.75 -14.22 1.03
CA SER A 112 5.54 -13.76 -0.12
C SER A 112 4.91 -14.14 -1.46
N SER A 113 4.07 -15.20 -1.52
CA SER A 113 3.34 -15.56 -2.75
C SER A 113 2.48 -14.42 -3.29
N GLN A 114 2.08 -13.47 -2.43
CA GLN A 114 1.34 -12.27 -2.83
C GLN A 114 2.08 -11.45 -3.90
N PHE A 115 3.42 -11.45 -3.93
CA PHE A 115 4.17 -10.72 -4.95
C PHE A 115 3.84 -11.23 -6.34
N VAL A 116 3.84 -12.56 -6.50
CA VAL A 116 3.49 -13.22 -7.77
C VAL A 116 2.04 -12.91 -8.14
N ILE A 117 1.10 -12.99 -7.19
CA ILE A 117 -0.32 -12.73 -7.43
C ILE A 117 -0.56 -11.25 -7.81
N SER A 118 0.09 -10.33 -7.10
CA SER A 118 -0.03 -8.88 -7.33
C SER A 118 0.60 -8.43 -8.66
N SER A 119 1.60 -9.16 -9.17
CA SER A 119 2.26 -8.84 -10.45
C SER A 119 1.27 -8.78 -11.62
N LEU A 120 0.25 -9.64 -11.59
CA LEU A 120 -0.83 -9.72 -12.59
C LEU A 120 -1.88 -8.61 -12.44
N ALA A 121 -1.89 -7.89 -11.32
CA ALA A 121 -2.79 -6.77 -11.08
C ALA A 121 -2.24 -5.45 -11.62
N VAL A 122 -0.91 -5.33 -11.76
CA VAL A 122 -0.25 -4.04 -12.06
C VAL A 122 -0.71 -3.44 -13.39
N ILE A 123 -0.77 -4.23 -14.47
CA ILE A 123 -1.19 -3.72 -15.79
C ILE A 123 -2.67 -3.32 -15.79
N PRO A 124 -3.64 -4.18 -15.40
CA PRO A 124 -5.05 -3.78 -15.30
C PRO A 124 -5.28 -2.56 -14.41
N GLU A 125 -4.61 -2.49 -13.25
CA GLU A 125 -4.72 -1.35 -12.34
C GLU A 125 -4.22 -0.06 -12.99
N SER A 126 -3.13 -0.14 -13.75
CA SER A 126 -2.55 1.01 -14.46
C SER A 126 -3.42 1.47 -15.63
N LEU A 127 -4.04 0.53 -16.36
CA LEU A 127 -5.00 0.85 -17.42
C LEU A 127 -6.25 1.53 -16.87
N LEU A 128 -6.84 1.00 -15.78
CA LEU A 128 -7.97 1.63 -15.10
C LEU A 128 -7.63 3.03 -14.58
N ALA A 129 -6.42 3.21 -14.04
CA ALA A 129 -5.94 4.52 -13.59
C ALA A 129 -5.78 5.51 -14.76
N ARG A 130 -5.24 5.05 -15.90
CA ARG A 130 -5.09 5.84 -17.13
C ARG A 130 -6.44 6.26 -17.72
N GLU A 131 -7.45 5.39 -17.64
CA GLU A 131 -8.83 5.68 -18.07
C GLU A 131 -9.65 6.44 -17.02
N LEU A 132 -9.04 6.85 -15.90
CA LEU A 132 -9.69 7.55 -14.78
C LEU A 132 -10.88 6.78 -14.18
N LYS A 133 -10.91 5.45 -14.34
CA LYS A 133 -11.94 4.53 -13.80
C LYS A 133 -11.71 4.22 -12.31
N PHE A 134 -11.48 5.25 -11.50
CA PHE A 134 -11.22 5.12 -10.06
C PHE A 134 -12.36 4.46 -9.29
N LYS A 135 -13.61 4.64 -9.76
CA LYS A 135 -14.79 3.99 -9.17
C LYS A 135 -14.67 2.47 -9.21
N THR A 136 -14.31 1.92 -10.37
CA THR A 136 -14.19 0.47 -10.57
C THR A 136 -13.06 -0.09 -9.71
N ARG A 137 -11.91 0.58 -9.70
CA ARG A 137 -10.78 0.22 -8.83
C ARG A 137 -11.18 0.21 -7.35
N ALA A 138 -11.83 1.27 -6.88
CA ALA A 138 -12.27 1.37 -5.48
C ALA A 138 -13.25 0.26 -5.10
N LEU A 139 -14.21 -0.07 -5.97
CA LEU A 139 -15.14 -1.18 -5.74
C LEU A 139 -14.44 -2.53 -5.68
N VAL A 140 -13.47 -2.78 -6.57
CA VAL A 140 -12.67 -4.02 -6.54
C VAL A 140 -11.86 -4.11 -5.24
N ASP A 141 -11.18 -3.03 -4.84
CA ASP A 141 -10.43 -2.98 -3.58
C ASP A 141 -11.36 -3.25 -2.38
N LEU A 142 -12.53 -2.62 -2.35
CA LEU A 142 -13.52 -2.78 -1.28
C LEU A 142 -14.03 -4.22 -1.17
N LEU A 143 -14.50 -4.80 -2.28
CA LEU A 143 -15.03 -6.16 -2.31
C LEU A 143 -13.96 -7.19 -1.94
N SER A 144 -12.73 -6.99 -2.42
CA SER A 144 -11.63 -7.92 -2.13
C SER A 144 -11.22 -7.90 -0.66
N ASN A 145 -11.16 -6.71 -0.05
CA ASN A 145 -10.88 -6.56 1.38
C ASN A 145 -12.01 -7.13 2.25
N ILE A 146 -13.27 -6.94 1.84
CA ILE A 146 -14.42 -7.53 2.54
C ILE A 146 -14.37 -9.06 2.46
N LEU A 147 -14.10 -9.63 1.28
CA LEU A 147 -13.95 -11.07 1.09
C LEU A 147 -12.83 -11.65 1.95
N GLY A 148 -11.64 -11.04 1.93
CA GLY A 148 -10.54 -11.48 2.77
C GLY A 148 -10.80 -11.30 4.26
N GLY A 149 -11.46 -10.21 4.67
CA GLY A 149 -11.88 -9.97 6.04
C GLY A 149 -12.87 -11.02 6.55
N PHE A 150 -13.89 -11.37 5.75
CA PHE A 150 -14.83 -12.43 6.11
C PHE A 150 -14.13 -13.78 6.24
N LEU A 151 -13.20 -14.10 5.35
CA LEU A 151 -12.45 -15.34 5.43
C LEU A 151 -11.52 -15.37 6.65
N THR A 152 -10.87 -14.26 6.99
CA THR A 152 -10.12 -14.11 8.23
C THR A 152 -11.02 -14.35 9.44
N LEU A 153 -12.21 -13.73 9.49
CA LEU A 153 -13.14 -13.92 10.59
C LEU A 153 -13.56 -15.40 10.73
N TRP A 154 -13.93 -16.03 9.61
CA TRP A 154 -14.33 -17.42 9.59
C TRP A 154 -13.22 -18.37 10.08
N LEU A 155 -11.99 -18.17 9.61
CA LEU A 155 -10.83 -18.95 10.06
C LEU A 155 -10.43 -18.65 11.50
N ALA A 156 -10.58 -17.41 11.97
CA ALA A 156 -10.31 -17.05 13.36
C ALA A 156 -11.30 -17.74 14.30
N VAL A 157 -12.60 -17.73 13.99
CA VAL A 157 -13.63 -18.46 14.75
C VAL A 157 -13.39 -19.97 14.72
N SER A 158 -12.83 -20.48 13.62
CA SER A 158 -12.47 -21.91 13.47
C SER A 158 -11.15 -22.28 14.17
N GLY A 159 -10.47 -21.35 14.84
CA GLY A 159 -9.29 -21.64 15.66
C GLY A 159 -7.96 -21.70 14.91
N TYR A 160 -7.85 -21.19 13.67
CA TYR A 160 -6.61 -21.25 12.88
C TYR A 160 -5.51 -20.26 13.31
N GLY A 161 -5.75 -19.42 14.33
CA GLY A 161 -4.76 -18.49 14.86
C GLY A 161 -4.25 -17.50 13.80
N VAL A 162 -2.93 -17.23 13.78
CA VAL A 162 -2.27 -16.37 12.79
C VAL A 162 -2.60 -16.70 11.33
N TRP A 163 -2.87 -17.96 10.99
CA TRP A 163 -3.17 -18.37 9.62
C TRP A 163 -4.46 -17.74 9.09
N SER A 164 -5.39 -17.36 9.97
CA SER A 164 -6.59 -16.60 9.60
C SER A 164 -6.25 -15.24 8.97
N LEU A 165 -5.21 -14.56 9.49
CA LEU A 165 -4.75 -13.27 8.97
C LEU A 165 -3.95 -13.45 7.67
N VAL A 166 -3.10 -14.48 7.62
CA VAL A 166 -2.27 -14.81 6.45
C VAL A 166 -3.16 -15.13 5.24
N VAL A 167 -4.11 -16.05 5.40
CA VAL A 167 -5.00 -16.48 4.32
C VAL A 167 -5.91 -15.35 3.89
N GLY A 168 -6.46 -14.55 4.81
CA GLY A 168 -7.27 -13.40 4.45
C GLY A 168 -6.50 -12.33 3.67
N THR A 169 -5.21 -12.13 3.96
CA THR A 169 -4.33 -11.25 3.17
C THR A 169 -4.17 -11.78 1.75
N ILE A 170 -3.84 -13.06 1.59
CA ILE A 170 -3.69 -13.69 0.27
C ILE A 170 -5.00 -13.66 -0.52
N VAL A 171 -6.14 -13.92 0.11
CA VAL A 171 -7.45 -13.87 -0.55
C VAL A 171 -7.84 -12.44 -0.91
N SER A 172 -7.51 -11.44 -0.10
CA SER A 172 -7.72 -10.04 -0.47
C SER A 172 -6.90 -9.67 -1.71
N VAL A 173 -5.61 -10.03 -1.75
CA VAL A 173 -4.74 -9.76 -2.89
C VAL A 173 -5.20 -10.52 -4.14
N THR A 174 -5.58 -11.79 -3.98
CA THR A 174 -6.08 -12.62 -5.08
C THR A 174 -7.40 -12.09 -5.62
N GLY A 175 -8.35 -11.77 -4.74
CA GLY A 175 -9.63 -11.16 -5.09
C GLY A 175 -9.44 -9.84 -5.83
N LYS A 176 -8.48 -9.02 -5.40
CA LYS A 176 -8.13 -7.77 -6.07
C LYS A 176 -7.57 -8.04 -7.46
N THR A 177 -6.60 -8.95 -7.59
CA THR A 177 -6.00 -9.31 -8.88
C THR A 177 -7.07 -9.81 -9.85
N VAL A 178 -7.94 -10.71 -9.41
CA VAL A 178 -9.04 -11.26 -10.23
C VAL A 178 -10.01 -10.15 -10.60
N GLY A 179 -10.48 -9.36 -9.64
CA GLY A 179 -11.45 -8.29 -9.87
C GLY A 179 -10.94 -7.22 -10.83
N LEU A 180 -9.65 -6.86 -10.75
CA LEU A 180 -9.03 -5.92 -11.68
C LEU A 180 -8.90 -6.50 -13.08
N ASN A 181 -8.52 -7.78 -13.20
CA ASN A 181 -8.47 -8.46 -14.49
C ASN A 181 -9.85 -8.67 -15.11
N LEU A 182 -10.92 -8.79 -14.31
CA LEU A 182 -12.29 -8.81 -14.84
C LEU A 182 -12.75 -7.42 -15.30
N ALA A 183 -12.36 -6.36 -14.57
CA ALA A 183 -12.74 -4.98 -14.86
C ALA A 183 -11.98 -4.37 -16.06
N ALA A 184 -10.70 -4.72 -16.22
CA ALA A 184 -9.85 -4.33 -17.34
C ALA A 184 -9.07 -5.55 -17.83
N PRO A 185 -9.69 -6.40 -18.67
CA PRO A 185 -9.10 -7.65 -19.14
C PRO A 185 -7.75 -7.44 -19.82
N TYR A 186 -6.70 -7.95 -19.18
CA TYR A 186 -5.36 -7.99 -19.75
C TYR A 186 -4.73 -9.37 -19.53
N LEU A 187 -5.30 -10.39 -20.19
CA LEU A 187 -4.81 -11.76 -20.17
C LEU A 187 -3.98 -12.04 -21.43
N ARG A 188 -2.79 -11.43 -21.49
CA ARG A 188 -1.84 -11.62 -22.61
C ARG A 188 -0.58 -12.33 -22.14
N TRP A 189 0.02 -13.10 -23.04
CA TRP A 189 1.28 -13.76 -22.76
C TRP A 189 2.40 -12.74 -22.59
N PRO A 190 3.17 -12.78 -21.49
CA PRO A 190 4.27 -11.86 -21.27
C PRO A 190 5.33 -12.03 -22.37
N SER A 191 5.97 -10.91 -22.72
CA SER A 191 7.15 -10.90 -23.57
C SER A 191 8.35 -10.60 -22.70
N PHE A 192 9.45 -11.32 -22.90
CA PHE A 192 10.72 -11.09 -22.19
C PHE A 192 11.72 -10.29 -23.02
N SER A 193 11.27 -9.73 -24.13
CA SER A 193 12.03 -8.73 -24.89
C SER A 193 12.00 -7.39 -24.15
N LEU A 194 13.12 -6.66 -24.11
CA LEU A 194 13.19 -5.29 -23.60
C LEU A 194 13.34 -4.25 -24.72
N ARG A 195 13.06 -4.65 -25.97
CA ARG A 195 13.20 -3.76 -27.12
C ARG A 195 12.17 -2.64 -27.07
N GLY A 196 12.65 -1.39 -26.92
CA GLY A 196 11.80 -0.19 -26.97
C GLY A 196 11.14 0.19 -25.64
N THR A 197 11.38 -0.55 -24.55
CA THR A 197 10.85 -0.23 -23.20
C THR A 197 11.83 0.54 -22.32
N GLY A 198 13.06 0.78 -22.79
CA GLY A 198 14.13 1.41 -21.99
C GLY A 198 13.74 2.75 -21.34
N HIS A 199 12.98 3.61 -22.02
CA HIS A 199 12.53 4.88 -21.42
C HIS A 199 11.54 4.68 -20.27
N LEU A 200 10.60 3.73 -20.41
CA LEU A 200 9.61 3.40 -19.37
C LEU A 200 10.29 2.73 -18.17
N VAL A 201 11.25 1.84 -18.42
CA VAL A 201 12.05 1.20 -17.37
C VAL A 201 12.93 2.23 -16.65
N ALA A 202 13.56 3.16 -17.37
CA ALA A 202 14.35 4.23 -16.75
C ALA A 202 13.48 5.15 -15.88
N PHE A 203 12.27 5.49 -16.34
CA PHE A 203 11.32 6.28 -15.55
C PHE A 203 10.84 5.51 -14.30
N GLY A 204 10.45 4.24 -14.46
CA GLY A 204 10.06 3.39 -13.33
C GLY A 204 11.19 3.19 -12.31
N GLY A 205 12.43 3.05 -12.79
CA GLY A 205 13.63 2.97 -11.97
C GLY A 205 13.85 4.24 -11.15
N LYS A 206 13.70 5.44 -11.75
CA LYS A 206 13.76 6.72 -11.02
C LYS A 206 12.69 6.83 -9.94
N ILE A 207 11.45 6.42 -10.23
CA ILE A 207 10.37 6.40 -9.24
C ILE A 207 10.70 5.44 -8.10
N THR A 208 11.16 4.25 -8.42
CA THR A 208 11.49 3.22 -7.42
C THR A 208 12.64 3.68 -6.54
N ALA A 209 13.71 4.23 -7.14
CA ALA A 209 14.81 4.84 -6.41
C ALA A 209 14.32 5.97 -5.49
N GLY A 210 13.44 6.85 -5.98
CA GLY A 210 12.81 7.90 -5.17
C GLY A 210 12.03 7.34 -3.98
N ARG A 211 11.26 6.26 -4.16
CA ARG A 211 10.54 5.59 -3.07
C ARG A 211 11.46 4.95 -2.05
N ILE A 212 12.54 4.30 -2.49
CA ILE A 212 13.54 3.69 -1.61
C ILE A 212 14.27 4.78 -0.81
N LEU A 213 14.74 5.84 -1.48
CA LEU A 213 15.38 6.97 -0.82
C LEU A 213 14.44 7.63 0.19
N TRP A 214 13.17 7.81 -0.17
CA TRP A 214 12.15 8.32 0.74
C TRP A 214 11.92 7.40 1.95
N PHE A 215 11.89 6.08 1.74
CA PHE A 215 11.75 5.11 2.83
C PHE A 215 12.94 5.19 3.80
N PHE A 216 14.17 5.17 3.29
CA PHE A 216 15.35 5.31 4.15
C PHE A 216 15.40 6.67 4.84
N TYR A 217 15.04 7.76 4.15
CA TYR A 217 14.95 9.09 4.74
C TYR A 217 13.92 9.14 5.87
N SER A 218 12.72 8.60 5.65
CA SER A 218 11.61 8.62 6.63
C SER A 218 11.81 7.68 7.81
N GLN A 219 12.66 6.66 7.67
CA GLN A 219 13.00 5.72 8.75
C GLN A 219 14.39 5.98 9.35
N ALA A 220 15.14 6.98 8.85
CA ALA A 220 16.50 7.25 9.27
C ALA A 220 16.57 7.57 10.77
N ASP A 221 15.59 8.33 11.26
CA ASP A 221 15.43 8.70 12.64
C ASP A 221 15.22 7.46 13.55
N MET A 222 14.36 6.53 13.16
CA MET A 222 14.19 5.23 13.84
C MET A 222 15.46 4.39 13.83
N PHE A 223 16.19 4.32 12.70
CA PHE A 223 17.43 3.55 12.62
C PHE A 223 18.54 4.14 13.50
N ILE A 224 18.69 5.48 13.49
CA ILE A 224 19.66 6.19 14.30
C ILE A 224 19.31 6.06 15.79
N ALA A 225 18.04 6.30 16.15
CA ALA A 225 17.53 6.16 17.52
C ALA A 225 17.72 4.72 18.04
N GLY A 226 17.45 3.71 17.21
CA GLY A 226 17.59 2.31 17.59
C GLY A 226 19.03 1.90 17.87
N LYS A 227 19.99 2.48 17.14
CA LYS A 227 21.42 2.23 17.36
C LYS A 227 21.99 2.99 18.56
N LEU A 228 21.54 4.23 18.80
CA LEU A 228 22.12 5.13 19.80
C LEU A 228 21.43 5.06 21.18
N LEU A 229 20.12 4.83 21.22
CA LEU A 229 19.30 5.00 22.44
C LEU A 229 18.86 3.67 23.10
N GLY A 230 19.13 2.53 22.45
CA GLY A 230 18.68 1.22 22.90
C GLY A 230 17.19 0.94 22.63
N LYS A 231 16.75 -0.30 22.92
CA LYS A 231 15.41 -0.81 22.54
C LYS A 231 14.26 -0.07 23.25
N GLU A 232 14.42 0.26 24.52
CA GLU A 232 13.38 0.90 25.34
C GLU A 232 13.10 2.33 24.88
N SER A 233 14.14 3.16 24.75
CA SER A 233 14.04 4.53 24.24
C SER A 233 13.53 4.62 22.81
N LEU A 234 13.91 3.66 21.94
CA LEU A 234 13.36 3.56 20.59
C LEU A 234 11.85 3.29 20.62
N GLY A 235 11.38 2.49 21.58
CA GLY A 235 9.96 2.25 21.81
C GLY A 235 9.21 3.55 22.11
N PHE A 236 9.71 4.34 23.06
CA PHE A 236 9.13 5.66 23.37
C PHE A 236 9.17 6.61 22.16
N TYR A 237 10.29 6.66 21.44
CA TYR A 237 10.45 7.48 20.23
C TYR A 237 9.43 7.10 19.14
N SER A 238 9.28 5.80 18.87
CA SER A 238 8.34 5.26 17.88
C SER A 238 6.89 5.65 18.19
N VAL A 239 6.47 5.47 19.45
CA VAL A 239 5.12 5.84 19.91
C VAL A 239 4.91 7.35 19.82
N ALA A 240 5.89 8.14 20.28
CA ALA A 240 5.82 9.60 20.22
C ALA A 240 5.71 10.11 18.77
N MET A 241 6.54 9.59 17.86
CA MET A 241 6.50 9.94 16.44
C MET A 241 5.19 9.52 15.78
N HIS A 242 4.68 8.33 16.10
CA HIS A 242 3.39 7.88 15.59
C HIS A 242 2.27 8.84 16.01
N LEU A 243 2.16 9.14 17.30
CA LEU A 243 1.16 10.06 17.85
C LEU A 243 1.28 11.48 17.26
N ALA A 244 2.51 12.00 17.15
CA ALA A 244 2.77 13.31 16.56
C ALA A 244 2.39 13.39 15.07
N SER A 245 2.49 12.28 14.34
CA SER A 245 2.19 12.22 12.90
C SER A 245 0.70 12.05 12.58
N LEU A 246 -0.11 11.50 13.50
CA LEU A 246 -1.53 11.21 13.28
C LEU A 246 -2.35 12.43 12.80
N PRO A 247 -2.24 13.63 13.42
CA PRO A 247 -3.01 14.80 12.99
C PRO A 247 -2.68 15.20 11.55
N VAL A 248 -1.39 15.29 11.24
CA VAL A 248 -0.91 15.69 9.91
C VAL A 248 -1.35 14.69 8.85
N GLN A 249 -1.27 13.38 9.14
CA GLN A 249 -1.70 12.34 8.20
C GLN A 249 -3.20 12.39 7.93
N LYS A 250 -4.04 12.56 8.97
CA LYS A 250 -5.50 12.64 8.82
C LYS A 250 -5.92 13.89 8.04
N ILE A 251 -5.37 15.05 8.38
CA ILE A 251 -5.69 16.32 7.72
C ILE A 251 -5.21 16.29 6.26
N SER A 252 -3.96 15.87 6.02
CA SER A 252 -3.39 15.77 4.66
C SER A 252 -4.14 14.78 3.79
N GLY A 253 -4.61 13.66 4.35
CA GLY A 253 -5.42 12.68 3.63
C GLY A 253 -6.74 13.25 3.10
N ILE A 254 -7.47 13.98 3.95
CA ILE A 254 -8.72 14.65 3.56
C ILE A 254 -8.44 15.72 2.51
N LEU A 255 -7.39 16.53 2.72
CA LEU A 255 -7.03 17.58 1.79
C LEU A 255 -6.65 17.02 0.43
N ASN A 256 -5.84 15.96 0.35
CA ASN A 256 -5.47 15.33 -0.91
C ASN A 256 -6.67 14.77 -1.68
N GLN A 257 -7.66 14.20 -0.98
CA GLN A 257 -8.88 13.69 -1.62
C GLN A 257 -9.76 14.78 -2.24
N VAL A 258 -9.81 15.97 -1.62
CA VAL A 258 -10.65 17.09 -2.08
C VAL A 258 -9.90 18.04 -3.02
N ALA A 259 -8.61 18.21 -2.80
CA ALA A 259 -7.75 19.11 -3.56
C ALA A 259 -7.52 18.60 -4.98
N PHE A 260 -7.34 17.30 -5.18
CA PHE A 260 -7.11 16.75 -6.52
C PHE A 260 -8.27 17.04 -7.50
N PRO A 261 -9.55 16.75 -7.17
CA PRO A 261 -10.69 17.14 -8.01
C PRO A 261 -10.84 18.64 -8.19
N ALA A 262 -10.54 19.43 -7.16
CA ALA A 262 -10.65 20.89 -7.22
C ALA A 262 -9.61 21.50 -8.16
N PHE A 263 -8.35 21.04 -8.09
CA PHE A 263 -7.26 21.50 -8.95
C PHE A 263 -7.43 21.06 -10.41
N ALA A 264 -7.97 19.86 -10.64
CA ALA A 264 -8.26 19.38 -12.00
C ALA A 264 -9.25 20.29 -12.75
N GLN A 265 -10.24 20.88 -12.06
CA GLN A 265 -11.22 21.80 -12.67
C GLN A 265 -10.64 23.17 -13.03
N ILE A 266 -9.58 23.59 -12.35
CA ILE A 266 -8.97 24.94 -12.50
C ILE A 266 -7.56 24.87 -13.10
N GLN A 267 -7.17 23.73 -13.68
CA GLN A 267 -5.81 23.48 -14.18
C GLN A 267 -5.36 24.48 -15.26
N HIS A 268 -6.31 25.13 -15.94
CA HIS A 268 -6.03 26.10 -17.02
C HIS A 268 -5.76 27.53 -16.50
N ASP A 269 -5.94 27.79 -15.20
CA ASP A 269 -5.69 29.10 -14.59
C ASP A 269 -4.65 29.00 -13.45
N PRO A 270 -3.36 29.25 -13.75
CA PRO A 270 -2.28 29.21 -12.76
C PRO A 270 -2.51 30.14 -11.56
N SER A 271 -3.17 31.28 -11.79
CA SER A 271 -3.44 32.28 -10.73
C SER A 271 -4.51 31.78 -9.76
N MET A 272 -5.50 31.03 -10.26
CA MET A 272 -6.53 30.43 -9.44
C MET A 272 -5.98 29.24 -8.65
N ILE A 273 -5.11 28.43 -9.27
CA ILE A 273 -4.38 27.34 -8.59
C ILE A 273 -3.58 27.90 -7.43
N ALA A 274 -2.76 28.94 -7.65
CA ALA A 274 -1.94 29.55 -6.60
C ALA A 274 -2.80 30.02 -5.41
N ARG A 275 -3.92 30.70 -5.68
CA ARG A 275 -4.86 31.16 -4.64
C ARG A 275 -5.49 30.01 -3.86
N GLN A 276 -5.99 28.98 -4.55
CA GLN A 276 -6.60 27.82 -3.88
C GLN A 276 -5.56 27.00 -3.11
N PHE A 277 -4.34 26.90 -3.60
CA PHE A 277 -3.22 26.26 -2.93
C PHE A 277 -2.84 27.01 -1.64
N SER A 278 -2.71 28.35 -1.69
CA SER A 278 -2.49 29.15 -0.47
C SER A 278 -3.64 29.00 0.53
N LYS A 279 -4.89 28.94 0.07
CA LYS A 279 -6.06 28.71 0.94
C LYS A 279 -6.02 27.32 1.59
N ALA A 280 -5.67 26.29 0.81
CA ALA A 280 -5.49 24.92 1.29
C ALA A 280 -4.42 24.83 2.38
N ILE A 281 -3.25 25.44 2.15
CA ILE A 281 -2.18 25.54 3.16
C ILE A 281 -2.67 26.28 4.40
N ARG A 282 -3.38 27.40 4.24
CA ARG A 282 -3.86 28.20 5.38
C ARG A 282 -4.83 27.42 6.27
N ILE A 283 -5.75 26.65 5.67
CA ILE A 283 -6.66 25.76 6.39
C ILE A 283 -5.86 24.66 7.10
N LEU A 284 -4.90 24.03 6.40
CA LEU A 284 -4.07 22.98 6.96
C LEU A 284 -3.27 23.48 8.16
N SER A 285 -2.64 24.66 8.05
CA SER A 285 -1.95 25.33 9.16
C SER A 285 -2.90 25.64 10.31
N PHE A 286 -4.08 26.21 10.03
CA PHE A 286 -5.05 26.58 11.07
C PHE A 286 -5.47 25.39 11.96
N PHE A 287 -5.57 24.18 11.40
CA PHE A 287 -5.88 22.98 12.19
C PHE A 287 -4.64 22.28 12.75
N SER A 288 -3.54 22.22 11.99
CA SER A 288 -2.35 21.47 12.40
C SER A 288 -1.63 22.17 13.55
N PHE A 289 -1.49 23.50 13.52
CA PHE A 289 -0.76 24.24 14.56
C PHE A 289 -1.38 24.08 15.95
N PRO A 290 -2.69 24.31 16.18
CA PRO A 290 -3.28 24.14 17.51
C PRO A 290 -3.24 22.70 18.01
N VAL A 291 -3.40 21.71 17.12
CA VAL A 291 -3.37 20.29 17.52
C VAL A 291 -1.96 19.88 17.90
N LEU A 292 -0.94 20.25 17.12
CA LEU A 292 0.46 19.97 17.44
C LEU A 292 0.90 20.70 18.71
N TRP A 293 0.46 21.96 18.90
CA TRP A 293 0.72 22.70 20.12
C TRP A 293 0.04 22.07 21.33
N GLY A 294 -1.21 21.61 21.19
CA GLY A 294 -1.94 20.88 22.21
C GLY A 294 -1.23 19.59 22.63
N ILE A 295 -0.81 18.77 21.66
CA ILE A 295 -0.02 17.55 21.91
C ILE A 295 1.28 17.90 22.65
N SER A 296 1.99 18.95 22.21
CA SER A 296 3.21 19.41 22.87
C SER A 296 2.99 19.91 24.30
N SER A 297 1.81 20.49 24.60
CA SER A 297 1.53 21.09 25.91
C SER A 297 1.11 20.06 26.96
N ILE A 298 0.59 18.91 26.53
CA ILE A 298 0.19 17.79 27.42
C ILE A 298 1.23 16.68 27.47
N ALA A 299 2.34 16.81 26.73
CA ALA A 299 3.44 15.87 26.78
C ALA A 299 4.10 15.93 28.17
N PRO A 300 4.20 14.80 28.91
CA PRO A 300 4.76 14.75 30.25
C PRO A 300 6.28 14.94 30.30
#